data_AF-A0A8T0KW29-F1
#
_entry.id   AF-A0A8T0KW29-F1
#
_cell.length_a   1.000
_cell.length_b   1.000
_cell.length_c   1.000
_cell.angle_alpha   90.00
_cell.angle_beta   90.00
_cell.angle_gamma   90.00
#
_symmetry.space_group_name_H-M   'P 1'
#
loop_
_entity.id
_entity.type
_entity.pdbx_description
1 polymer ?
#
loop_
_entity_poly.entity_id
_entity_poly.type
_entity_poly.pdbx_seq_one_letter_code
_entity_poly.pdbx_strand_id
1 'polypeptide(L)'
;MGARKRLSSSSEPSSSVVKEDTQNKPQEKLNLADPPIAPPKWGLLLKLSLLLLPYLYLLFYYYPIESELRRSILINAGMSLAGLFVTVKMIPVASRYVQKRNLFGYDINKKGTPQGNVKVPESLGIVVGIVFLVVAILFQYFNFTADSNWLVEYNAALACICFMTLLGFVDDVLDVPWRVFLAIFRVHVIVCQGYSVLFLFLAKVFPCWLVQIKARSGY
;
A
#
# COMPACT_ATOMS: atom_id res chain seq x y z
N MET A 1 -5.39 7.10 74.96
CA MET A 1 -5.58 8.08 73.87
C MET A 1 -5.47 7.32 72.56
N GLY A 2 -6.46 7.12 71.70
CA GLY A 2 -7.86 7.51 71.61
C GLY A 2 -8.28 7.21 70.16
N ALA A 3 -9.15 6.22 69.96
CA ALA A 3 -9.63 5.75 68.66
C ALA A 3 -10.54 6.76 67.94
N ARG A 4 -10.61 6.74 66.59
CA ARG A 4 -11.76 7.20 65.77
C ARG A 4 -11.66 6.61 64.35
N LYS A 5 -12.45 5.58 64.00
CA LYS A 5 -13.86 5.53 63.53
C LYS A 5 -14.03 5.73 62.01
N ARG A 6 -14.36 4.65 61.30
CA ARG A 6 -15.13 4.65 60.04
C ARG A 6 -16.60 5.00 60.35
N LEU A 7 -17.28 5.74 59.46
CA LEU A 7 -18.71 5.55 59.17
C LEU A 7 -19.06 6.09 57.77
N SER A 8 -20.15 5.55 57.25
CA SER A 8 -20.60 5.40 55.86
C SER A 8 -21.76 6.37 55.49
N SER A 9 -22.02 6.48 54.17
CA SER A 9 -23.30 6.80 53.48
C SER A 9 -23.85 8.23 53.62
N SER A 10 -24.41 8.90 52.59
CA SER A 10 -25.51 8.45 51.72
C SER A 10 -25.76 9.41 50.52
N SER A 11 -26.38 8.85 49.45
CA SER A 11 -27.40 9.42 48.53
C SER A 11 -27.08 10.52 47.50
N GLU A 12 -27.05 10.13 46.21
CA GLU A 12 -27.68 10.84 45.06
C GLU A 12 -29.23 10.76 45.18
N PRO A 13 -30.09 11.40 44.33
CA PRO A 13 -29.86 12.17 43.10
C PRO A 13 -30.65 13.51 43.03
N SER A 14 -30.34 14.40 42.07
CA SER A 14 -31.36 15.27 41.41
C SER A 14 -30.80 16.04 40.22
N SER A 15 -31.39 15.74 39.07
CA SER A 15 -31.37 16.47 37.80
C SER A 15 -31.72 17.96 37.94
N SER A 16 -30.95 18.84 37.30
CA SER A 16 -31.49 20.06 36.71
C SER A 16 -30.70 20.44 35.45
N VAL A 17 -31.45 20.42 34.35
CA VAL A 17 -31.11 21.00 33.06
C VAL A 17 -31.10 22.51 33.21
N VAL A 18 -29.99 23.18 32.91
CA VAL A 18 -29.99 24.58 32.49
C VAL A 18 -29.07 24.72 31.29
N LYS A 19 -29.68 25.15 30.17
CA LYS A 19 -29.03 25.52 28.93
C LYS A 19 -28.44 26.93 29.10
N GLU A 20 -27.22 27.15 28.64
CA GLU A 20 -26.77 28.49 28.26
C GLU A 20 -25.89 28.39 27.01
N ASP A 21 -26.20 29.27 26.07
CA ASP A 21 -25.75 29.31 24.69
C ASP A 21 -24.57 30.29 24.53
N THR A 22 -23.79 30.11 23.45
CA THR A 22 -22.98 31.12 22.77
C THR A 22 -21.51 31.37 23.19
N GLN A 23 -20.61 30.77 22.39
CA GLN A 23 -19.39 31.32 21.73
C GLN A 23 -18.26 31.97 22.55
N ASN A 24 -17.07 31.32 22.56
CA ASN A 24 -15.91 31.73 21.74
C ASN A 24 -14.67 30.88 22.08
N LYS A 25 -14.27 29.97 21.18
CA LYS A 25 -12.89 29.45 21.11
C LYS A 25 -12.43 29.60 19.66
N PRO A 26 -11.35 30.35 19.37
CA PRO A 26 -10.95 30.65 18.00
C PRO A 26 -10.81 29.37 17.17
N GLN A 27 -11.66 29.25 16.15
CA GLN A 27 -11.36 28.43 14.99
C GLN A 27 -10.07 28.99 14.39
N GLU A 28 -8.95 28.29 14.63
CA GLU A 28 -7.73 28.50 13.89
C GLU A 28 -8.05 28.22 12.43
N LYS A 29 -8.29 29.31 11.68
CA LYS A 29 -8.47 29.31 10.24
C LYS A 29 -7.38 28.42 9.67
N LEU A 30 -7.81 27.31 9.07
CA LEU A 30 -7.00 26.49 8.21
C LEU A 30 -6.46 27.41 7.11
N ASN A 31 -5.27 27.95 7.30
CA ASN A 31 -4.58 28.76 6.31
C ASN A 31 -4.38 27.88 5.08
N LEU A 32 -5.26 28.10 4.11
CA LEU A 32 -5.38 27.39 2.84
C LEU A 32 -4.31 27.86 1.83
N ALA A 33 -3.19 28.41 2.31
CA ALA A 33 -2.26 29.19 1.49
C ALA A 33 -0.93 28.49 1.18
N ASP A 34 -0.49 27.49 1.96
CA ASP A 34 0.76 26.78 1.69
C ASP A 34 0.50 25.30 1.43
N PRO A 35 0.96 24.72 0.31
CA PRO A 35 0.91 23.28 0.13
C PRO A 35 1.79 22.64 1.23
N PRO A 36 1.24 21.73 2.05
CA PRO A 36 2.02 21.05 3.11
C PRO A 36 3.11 20.12 2.53
N ILE A 37 3.19 19.99 1.20
CA ILE A 37 4.07 19.07 0.49
C ILE A 37 4.94 19.88 -0.46
N ALA A 38 6.26 19.72 -0.32
CA ALA A 38 7.22 20.31 -1.24
C ALA A 38 6.95 19.83 -2.68
N PRO A 39 7.03 20.72 -3.69
CA PRO A 39 6.80 20.33 -5.06
C PRO A 39 7.81 19.26 -5.49
N PRO A 40 7.39 18.32 -6.38
CA PRO A 40 8.30 17.31 -6.91
C PRO A 40 9.50 17.97 -7.57
N LYS A 41 10.72 17.55 -7.18
CA LYS A 41 11.96 18.03 -7.78
C LYS A 41 12.12 17.43 -9.18
N TRP A 42 11.43 17.99 -10.17
CA TRP A 42 11.46 17.52 -11.56
C TRP A 42 12.89 17.40 -12.12
N GLY A 43 13.80 18.29 -11.72
CA GLY A 43 15.22 18.18 -12.10
C GLY A 43 15.92 16.92 -11.57
N LEU A 44 15.52 16.41 -10.40
CA LEU A 44 16.03 15.14 -9.87
C LEU A 44 15.39 13.95 -10.60
N LEU A 45 14.08 14.02 -10.88
CA LEU A 45 13.37 13.00 -11.66
C LEU A 45 13.95 12.86 -13.08
N LEU A 46 14.28 13.97 -13.74
CA LEU A 46 14.90 13.98 -15.06
C LEU A 46 16.31 13.38 -15.03
N LYS A 47 17.12 13.69 -14.00
CA LYS A 47 18.44 13.06 -13.80
C LYS A 47 18.31 11.55 -13.56
N LEU A 48 17.31 11.12 -12.81
CA LEU A 48 17.03 9.69 -12.60
C LEU A 48 16.57 9.02 -13.89
N SER A 49 15.74 9.70 -14.70
CA SER A 49 15.32 9.23 -16.01
C SER A 49 16.47 9.12 -17.00
N LEU A 50 17.51 9.96 -16.86
CA LEU A 50 18.72 9.88 -17.68
C LEU A 50 19.48 8.55 -17.45
N LEU A 51 19.33 7.94 -16.27
CA LEU A 51 19.92 6.63 -15.94
C LEU A 51 19.29 5.48 -16.76
N LEU A 52 18.08 5.66 -17.31
CA LEU A 52 17.41 4.66 -18.16
C LEU A 52 17.95 4.64 -19.61
N LEU A 53 18.66 5.68 -20.05
CA LEU A 53 19.23 5.76 -21.40
C LEU A 53 20.24 4.65 -21.73
N PRO A 54 21.23 4.31 -20.87
CA PRO A 54 22.14 3.20 -21.14
C PRO A 54 21.41 1.85 -21.21
N TYR A 55 20.35 1.66 -20.41
CA TYR A 55 19.53 0.45 -20.45
C TYR A 55 18.74 0.33 -21.76
N LEU A 56 18.12 1.42 -22.23
CA LEU A 56 17.45 1.45 -23.53
C LEU A 56 18.44 1.22 -24.68
N TYR A 57 19.63 1.81 -24.63
CA TYR A 57 20.68 1.59 -25.64
C TYR A 57 21.09 0.11 -25.74
N LEU A 58 21.33 -0.55 -24.60
CA LEU A 58 21.66 -1.98 -24.54
C LEU A 58 20.51 -2.86 -25.08
N LEU A 59 19.26 -2.51 -24.76
CA LEU A 59 18.06 -3.24 -25.18
C LEU A 59 17.84 -3.20 -26.70
N PHE A 60 18.14 -2.06 -27.34
CA PHE A 60 17.87 -1.85 -28.76
C PHE A 60 19.05 -2.19 -29.67
N TYR A 61 20.28 -1.91 -29.25
CA TYR A 61 21.45 -1.97 -30.13
C TYR A 61 22.36 -3.17 -29.88
N TYR A 62 22.50 -3.62 -28.63
CA TYR A 62 23.51 -4.62 -28.26
C TYR A 62 22.96 -6.05 -28.20
N TYR A 63 21.73 -6.24 -27.70
CA TYR A 63 21.13 -7.57 -27.59
C TYR A 63 20.15 -7.87 -28.74
N PRO A 64 20.30 -9.00 -29.45
CA PRO A 64 19.31 -9.49 -30.40
C PRO A 64 18.12 -10.10 -29.63
N ILE A 65 17.32 -9.25 -28.99
CA ILE A 65 16.12 -9.64 -28.23
C ILE A 65 14.97 -9.90 -29.21
N GLU A 66 14.22 -10.97 -28.97
CA GLU A 66 12.98 -11.32 -29.65
C GLU A 66 11.96 -10.16 -29.64
N SER A 67 11.27 -9.96 -30.76
CA SER A 67 10.39 -8.80 -30.97
C SER A 67 9.21 -8.74 -29.98
N GLU A 68 8.67 -9.89 -29.59
CA GLU A 68 7.58 -9.97 -28.61
C GLU A 68 8.03 -9.52 -27.22
N LEU A 69 9.17 -10.05 -26.73
CA LEU A 69 9.70 -9.67 -25.42
C LEU A 69 10.09 -8.19 -25.37
N ARG A 70 10.63 -7.65 -26.47
CA ARG A 70 10.93 -6.21 -26.59
C ARG A 70 9.66 -5.37 -26.46
N ARG A 71 8.56 -5.77 -27.11
CA ARG A 71 7.26 -5.09 -27.01
C ARG A 71 6.73 -5.10 -25.58
N SER A 72 6.82 -6.23 -24.88
CA SER A 72 6.43 -6.36 -23.47
C SER A 72 7.21 -5.40 -22.56
N ILE A 73 8.53 -5.31 -22.73
CA ILE A 73 9.40 -4.42 -21.95
C ILE A 73 9.05 -2.95 -22.21
N LEU A 74 8.79 -2.58 -23.47
CA LEU A 74 8.43 -1.21 -23.83
C LEU A 74 7.06 -0.81 -23.28
N ILE A 75 6.07 -1.70 -23.36
CA ILE A 75 4.74 -1.48 -22.79
C ILE A 75 4.84 -1.30 -21.27
N ASN A 76 5.63 -2.15 -20.58
CA ASN A 76 5.86 -2.02 -19.14
C ASN A 76 6.53 -0.68 -18.78
N ALA A 77 7.55 -0.27 -19.53
CA ALA A 77 8.23 1.01 -19.32
C ALA A 77 7.26 2.20 -19.51
N GLY A 78 6.47 2.19 -20.59
CA GLY A 78 5.48 3.23 -20.86
C GLY A 78 4.42 3.35 -19.76
N MET A 79 3.87 2.22 -19.31
CA MET A 79 2.88 2.22 -18.23
C MET A 79 3.46 2.59 -16.87
N SER A 80 4.72 2.25 -16.59
CA SER A 80 5.42 2.68 -15.37
C SER A 80 5.63 4.20 -15.35
N LEU A 81 5.96 4.81 -16.50
CA LEU A 81 6.03 6.26 -16.66
C LEU A 81 4.67 6.94 -16.45
N ALA A 82 3.60 6.36 -17.02
CA ALA A 82 2.24 6.85 -16.79
C ALA A 82 1.85 6.75 -15.30
N GLY A 83 2.15 5.62 -14.64
CA GLY A 83 1.93 5.40 -13.22
C GLY A 83 2.67 6.41 -12.33
N LEU A 84 3.90 6.79 -12.69
CA LEU A 84 4.65 7.85 -12.00
C LEU A 84 3.92 9.20 -12.08
N PHE A 85 3.44 9.58 -13.26
CA PHE A 85 2.71 10.85 -13.44
C PHE A 85 1.40 10.88 -12.65
N VAL A 86 0.63 9.79 -12.70
CA VAL A 86 -0.61 9.63 -11.91
C VAL A 86 -0.31 9.74 -10.42
N THR A 87 0.72 9.04 -9.94
CA THR A 87 1.14 9.06 -8.54
C THR A 87 1.50 10.47 -8.08
N VAL A 88 2.32 11.19 -8.84
CA VAL A 88 2.72 12.57 -8.52
C VAL A 88 1.51 13.51 -8.42
N LYS A 89 0.48 13.30 -9.25
CA LYS A 89 -0.77 14.08 -9.19
C LYS A 89 -1.70 13.67 -8.03
N MET A 90 -1.73 12.38 -7.69
CA MET A 90 -2.61 11.85 -6.64
C MET A 90 -2.09 12.11 -5.22
N ILE A 91 -0.77 12.13 -4.99
CA ILE A 91 -0.16 12.39 -3.68
C ILE A 91 -0.70 13.66 -2.97
N PRO A 92 -0.74 14.85 -3.60
CA PRO A 92 -1.23 16.06 -2.94
C PRO A 92 -2.74 16.01 -2.65
N VAL A 93 -3.50 15.29 -3.48
CA VAL A 93 -4.95 15.10 -3.28
C VAL A 93 -5.17 14.19 -2.08
N ALA A 94 -4.54 13.01 -2.06
CA ALA A 94 -4.67 12.01 -1.01
C ALA A 94 -4.18 12.53 0.35
N SER A 95 -3.09 13.29 0.38
CA SER A 95 -2.56 13.92 1.60
C SER A 95 -3.62 14.70 2.36
N ARG A 96 -4.49 15.44 1.66
CA ARG A 96 -5.58 16.19 2.29
C ARG A 96 -6.62 15.28 2.96
N TYR A 97 -6.87 14.09 2.41
CA TYR A 97 -7.81 13.13 2.99
C TYR A 97 -7.23 12.41 4.19
N VAL A 98 -5.96 12.02 4.13
CA VAL A 98 -5.25 11.35 5.23
C VAL A 98 -5.12 12.28 6.43
N GLN A 99 -4.79 13.55 6.20
CA GLN A 99 -4.73 14.57 7.26
C GLN A 99 -6.08 14.82 7.95
N LYS A 100 -7.20 14.76 7.21
CA LYS A 100 -8.56 14.90 7.79
C LYS A 100 -8.91 13.77 8.76
N ARG A 101 -8.28 12.60 8.62
CA ARG A 101 -8.50 11.44 9.49
C ARG A 101 -7.55 11.40 10.68
N ASN A 102 -6.79 12.47 10.92
CA ASN A 102 -5.73 12.55 11.94
C ASN A 102 -4.61 11.51 11.78
N LEU A 103 -4.42 10.96 10.57
CA LEU A 103 -3.29 10.07 10.25
C LEU A 103 -2.07 10.90 9.82
N PHE A 104 -1.51 11.66 10.76
CA PHE A 104 -0.35 12.50 10.50
C PHE A 104 0.67 12.42 11.65
N GLY A 105 1.94 12.58 11.29
CA GLY A 105 3.06 12.63 12.20
C GLY A 105 3.78 13.97 12.13
N TYR A 106 4.63 14.22 13.12
CA TYR A 106 5.56 15.33 13.12
C TYR A 106 6.97 14.82 12.85
N ASP A 107 7.76 15.59 12.09
CA ASP A 107 9.16 15.25 11.84
C ASP A 107 9.98 15.43 13.12
N ILE A 108 10.27 14.31 13.79
CA ILE A 108 11.03 14.27 15.05
C ILE A 108 12.45 14.80 14.91
N ASN A 109 13.02 14.81 13.70
CA ASN A 109 14.39 15.27 13.45
C ASN A 109 14.45 16.80 13.24
N LYS A 110 13.29 17.49 13.24
CA LYS A 110 13.18 18.95 13.04
C LYS A 110 12.50 19.67 14.21
N LYS A 111 12.52 19.07 15.41
CA LYS A 111 11.94 19.64 16.63
C LYS A 111 12.48 21.06 16.89
N GLY A 112 11.58 22.01 17.17
CA GLY A 112 11.93 23.40 17.46
C GLY A 112 12.07 24.32 16.23
N THR A 113 12.02 23.78 15.02
CA THR A 113 11.93 24.60 13.79
C THR A 113 10.46 24.76 13.37
N PRO A 114 10.08 25.84 12.67
CA PRO A 114 8.72 25.98 12.12
C PRO A 114 8.35 24.84 11.16
N GLN A 115 9.34 24.16 10.57
CA GLN A 115 9.14 22.97 9.72
C GLN A 115 8.79 21.70 10.52
N GLY A 116 9.19 21.60 11.79
CA GLY A 116 8.89 20.44 12.64
C GLY A 116 7.45 20.40 13.12
N ASN A 117 6.73 21.53 13.11
CA ASN A 117 5.31 21.61 13.47
C ASN A 117 4.37 21.37 12.27
N VAL A 118 4.92 21.15 11.07
CA VAL A 118 4.12 20.83 9.89
C VAL A 118 3.63 19.38 9.99
N LYS A 119 2.33 19.17 9.81
CA LYS A 119 1.72 17.84 9.81
C LYS A 119 2.12 17.08 8.54
N VAL A 120 2.83 15.97 8.71
CA VAL A 120 3.24 15.09 7.61
C VAL A 120 2.26 13.91 7.55
N PRO A 121 1.60 13.64 6.41
CA PRO A 121 0.74 12.46 6.28
C PRO A 121 1.59 11.18 6.33
N GLU A 122 1.28 10.25 7.24
CA GLU A 122 2.10 9.04 7.43
C GLU A 122 1.76 7.95 6.39
N SER A 123 0.46 7.74 6.11
CA SER A 123 0.02 6.67 5.19
C SER A 123 -0.19 7.15 3.75
N LEU A 124 0.82 7.77 3.13
CA LEU A 124 0.79 8.09 1.68
C LEU A 124 1.14 6.90 0.79
N GLY A 125 1.77 5.86 1.36
CA GLY A 125 2.19 4.65 0.63
C GLY A 125 1.03 3.92 -0.05
N ILE A 126 -0.18 3.95 0.53
CA ILE A 126 -1.38 3.33 -0.06
C ILE A 126 -1.71 3.89 -1.44
N VAL A 127 -1.45 5.18 -1.69
CA VAL A 127 -1.72 5.81 -3.00
C VAL A 127 -0.81 5.22 -4.07
N VAL A 128 0.48 5.09 -3.75
CA VAL A 128 1.48 4.50 -4.65
C VAL A 128 1.15 3.03 -4.91
N GLY A 129 0.77 2.29 -3.86
CA GLY A 129 0.38 0.89 -3.97
C GLY A 129 -0.86 0.66 -4.83
N ILE A 130 -1.91 1.48 -4.70
CA ILE A 130 -3.11 1.39 -5.55
C ILE A 130 -2.78 1.70 -7.00
N VAL A 131 -2.00 2.75 -7.27
CA VAL A 131 -1.58 3.08 -8.65
C VAL A 131 -0.76 1.95 -9.25
N PHE A 132 0.16 1.37 -8.47
CA PHE A 132 0.93 0.20 -8.89
C PHE A 132 0.03 -1.00 -9.24
N LEU A 133 -0.95 -1.33 -8.39
CA LEU A 133 -1.87 -2.44 -8.65
C LEU A 133 -2.68 -2.23 -9.93
N VAL A 134 -3.20 -1.02 -10.15
CA VAL A 134 -3.93 -0.68 -11.38
C VAL A 134 -3.04 -0.85 -12.62
N VAL A 135 -1.81 -0.32 -12.58
CA VAL A 135 -0.85 -0.46 -13.67
C VAL A 135 -0.49 -1.93 -13.93
N ALA A 136 -0.32 -2.72 -12.88
CA ALA A 136 0.03 -4.13 -12.99
C ALA A 136 -1.14 -5.00 -13.54
N ILE A 137 -2.39 -4.65 -13.22
CA ILE A 137 -3.57 -5.28 -13.83
C ILE A 137 -3.69 -4.91 -15.30
N LEU A 138 -3.43 -3.64 -15.67
CA LEU A 138 -3.41 -3.23 -17.08
C LEU A 138 -2.29 -3.93 -17.85
N PHE A 139 -1.12 -4.10 -17.25
CA PHE A 139 -0.02 -4.86 -17.85
C PHE A 139 -0.40 -6.30 -18.17
N GLN A 140 -1.14 -6.95 -17.27
CA GLN A 140 -1.63 -8.30 -17.49
C GLN A 140 -2.48 -8.40 -18.76
N TYR A 141 -3.40 -7.45 -18.94
CA TYR A 141 -4.31 -7.41 -20.10
C TYR A 141 -3.56 -7.28 -21.43
N PHE A 142 -2.49 -6.47 -21.47
CA PHE A 142 -1.73 -6.26 -22.71
C PHE A 142 -0.71 -7.36 -23.02
N ASN A 143 -0.25 -8.11 -22.01
CA ASN A 143 0.90 -9.00 -22.15
C ASN A 143 0.56 -10.50 -22.14
N PHE A 144 -0.52 -10.91 -21.47
CA PHE A 144 -0.84 -12.34 -21.29
C PHE A 144 -2.15 -12.75 -21.95
N THR A 145 -2.11 -13.90 -22.65
CA THR A 145 -3.30 -14.60 -23.16
C THR A 145 -3.82 -15.59 -22.11
N ALA A 146 -5.14 -15.79 -22.08
CA ALA A 146 -5.86 -16.57 -21.05
C ALA A 146 -5.38 -18.02 -20.84
N ASP A 147 -4.78 -18.63 -21.86
CA ASP A 147 -4.38 -20.05 -21.85
C ASP A 147 -2.96 -20.31 -21.32
N SER A 148 -2.29 -19.30 -20.76
CA SER A 148 -0.91 -19.41 -20.30
C SER A 148 -0.79 -19.77 -18.80
N ASN A 149 0.02 -20.77 -18.46
CA ASN A 149 0.34 -21.12 -17.06
C ASN A 149 0.95 -19.94 -16.28
N TRP A 150 1.63 -19.02 -16.98
CA TRP A 150 2.21 -17.80 -16.43
C TRP A 150 1.17 -16.84 -15.82
N LEU A 151 -0.08 -16.88 -16.29
CA LEU A 151 -1.15 -16.02 -15.77
C LEU A 151 -1.45 -16.32 -14.31
N VAL A 152 -1.33 -17.58 -13.90
CA VAL A 152 -1.61 -17.96 -12.52
C VAL A 152 -0.49 -17.54 -11.58
N GLU A 153 0.77 -17.74 -12.01
CA GLU A 153 1.93 -17.26 -11.25
C GLU A 153 1.89 -15.74 -11.08
N TYR A 154 1.49 -15.01 -12.13
CA TYR A 154 1.30 -13.56 -12.09
C TYR A 154 0.17 -13.12 -11.15
N ASN A 155 -0.99 -13.76 -11.22
CA ASN A 155 -2.13 -13.47 -10.32
C ASN A 155 -1.79 -13.76 -8.84
N ALA A 156 -1.02 -14.82 -8.58
CA ALA A 156 -0.53 -15.12 -7.24
C ALA A 156 0.41 -14.02 -6.72
N ALA A 157 1.31 -13.52 -7.58
CA ALA A 157 2.19 -12.40 -7.25
C ALA A 157 1.40 -11.09 -7.00
N LEU A 158 0.39 -10.79 -7.81
CA LEU A 158 -0.49 -9.63 -7.60
C LEU A 158 -1.23 -9.71 -6.26
N ALA A 159 -1.79 -10.88 -5.93
CA ALA A 159 -2.48 -11.09 -4.65
C ALA A 159 -1.53 -10.92 -3.46
N CYS A 160 -0.29 -11.38 -3.59
CA CYS A 160 0.76 -11.21 -2.57
C CYS A 160 1.05 -9.72 -2.31
N ILE A 161 1.33 -8.95 -3.36
CA ILE A 161 1.65 -7.52 -3.24
C ILE A 161 0.43 -6.72 -2.75
N CYS A 162 -0.77 -7.08 -3.20
CA CYS A 162 -2.01 -6.46 -2.74
C CYS A 162 -2.19 -6.65 -1.22
N PHE A 163 -2.01 -7.87 -0.72
CA PHE A 163 -2.12 -8.15 0.70
C PHE A 163 -1.04 -7.43 1.52
N MET A 164 0.20 -7.39 1.03
CA MET A 164 1.29 -6.63 1.68
C MET A 164 1.00 -5.13 1.76
N THR A 165 0.42 -4.56 0.71
CA THR A 165 0.02 -3.15 0.69
C THR A 165 -1.12 -2.86 1.66
N LEU A 166 -2.13 -3.73 1.70
CA LEU A 166 -3.25 -3.60 2.63
C LEU A 166 -2.80 -3.77 4.09
N LEU A 167 -1.92 -4.71 4.37
CA LEU A 167 -1.36 -4.89 5.71
C LEU A 167 -0.54 -3.69 6.17
N GLY A 168 0.29 -3.11 5.30
CA GLY A 168 1.03 -1.89 5.61
C GLY A 168 0.07 -0.75 5.98
N PHE A 169 -1.02 -0.59 5.23
CA PHE A 169 -2.04 0.41 5.56
C PHE A 169 -2.79 0.10 6.86
N VAL A 170 -3.11 -1.17 7.13
CA VAL A 170 -3.79 -1.58 8.36
C VAL A 170 -2.88 -1.35 9.57
N ASP A 171 -1.58 -1.62 9.44
CA ASP A 171 -0.57 -1.33 10.45
C ASP A 171 -0.48 0.17 10.75
N ASP A 172 -0.46 1.01 9.70
CA ASP A 172 -0.49 2.48 9.82
C ASP A 172 -1.75 3.03 10.52
N VAL A 173 -2.88 2.32 10.49
CA VAL A 173 -4.16 2.80 11.04
C VAL A 173 -4.48 2.21 12.42
N LEU A 174 -4.11 0.95 12.66
CA LEU A 174 -4.47 0.22 13.88
C LEU A 174 -3.32 0.13 14.89
N ASP A 175 -2.12 0.65 14.58
CA ASP A 175 -0.92 0.59 15.43
C ASP A 175 -0.74 -0.82 16.03
N VAL A 176 -0.70 -1.82 15.15
CA VAL A 176 -0.81 -3.23 15.55
C VAL A 176 0.43 -3.61 16.38
N PRO A 177 0.26 -4.29 17.53
CA PRO A 177 1.41 -4.71 18.33
C PRO A 177 2.30 -5.67 17.53
N TRP A 178 3.62 -5.51 17.66
CA TRP A 178 4.65 -6.24 16.90
C TRP A 178 4.48 -7.78 16.87
N ARG A 179 3.85 -8.37 17.90
CA ARG A 179 3.56 -9.81 17.97
C ARG A 179 2.51 -10.25 16.94
N VAL A 180 1.46 -9.44 16.79
CA VAL A 180 0.37 -9.70 15.83
C VAL A 180 0.86 -9.43 14.41
N PHE A 181 1.68 -8.39 14.22
CA PHE A 181 2.38 -8.16 12.97
C PHE A 181 3.15 -9.41 12.51
N LEU A 182 4.06 -9.95 13.34
CA LEU A 182 4.80 -11.18 13.02
C LEU A 182 3.90 -12.38 12.70
N ALA A 183 2.78 -12.54 13.42
CA ALA A 183 1.83 -13.61 13.16
C ALA A 183 1.14 -13.44 11.80
N ILE A 184 0.73 -12.22 11.46
CA ILE A 184 0.11 -11.88 10.18
C ILE A 184 1.08 -12.13 9.01
N PHE A 185 2.35 -11.76 9.15
CA PHE A 185 3.38 -12.08 8.14
C PHE A 185 3.57 -13.57 7.96
N ARG A 186 3.58 -14.34 9.05
CA ARG A 186 3.69 -15.81 8.99
C ARG A 186 2.48 -16.43 8.29
N VAL A 187 1.27 -16.02 8.65
CA VAL A 187 0.04 -16.50 8.00
C VAL A 187 0.06 -16.16 6.51
N HIS A 188 0.46 -14.93 6.15
CA HIS A 188 0.60 -14.54 4.76
C HIS A 188 1.56 -15.42 3.98
N VAL A 189 2.76 -15.66 4.52
CA VAL A 189 3.78 -16.48 3.85
C VAL A 189 3.27 -17.92 3.72
N ILE A 190 2.65 -18.49 4.75
CA ILE A 190 2.07 -19.83 4.70
C ILE A 190 0.94 -19.91 3.66
N VAL A 191 0.11 -18.89 3.57
CA VAL A 191 -0.94 -18.77 2.55
C VAL A 191 -0.31 -18.65 1.17
N CYS A 192 0.58 -17.69 0.90
CA CYS A 192 1.21 -17.56 -0.42
C CYS A 192 1.99 -18.82 -0.84
N GLN A 193 2.75 -19.43 0.09
CA GLN A 193 3.47 -20.67 -0.17
C GLN A 193 2.51 -21.84 -0.38
N GLY A 194 1.45 -21.93 0.42
CA GLY A 194 0.43 -22.96 0.34
C GLY A 194 -0.39 -22.88 -0.95
N TYR A 195 -0.76 -21.69 -1.40
CA TYR A 195 -1.43 -21.48 -2.68
C TYR A 195 -0.49 -21.78 -3.86
N SER A 196 0.79 -21.41 -3.79
CA SER A 196 1.76 -21.73 -4.85
C SER A 196 2.05 -23.24 -4.94
N VAL A 197 2.20 -23.92 -3.80
CA VAL A 197 2.43 -25.38 -3.73
C VAL A 197 1.18 -26.18 -4.09
N LEU A 198 -0.01 -25.80 -3.57
CA LEU A 198 -1.28 -26.44 -3.91
C LEU A 198 -1.65 -26.22 -5.38
N PHE A 199 -1.37 -25.04 -5.93
CA PHE A 199 -1.62 -24.75 -7.33
C PHE A 199 -0.63 -25.47 -8.25
N LEU A 200 0.67 -25.54 -7.93
CA LEU A 200 1.62 -26.38 -8.66
C LEU A 200 1.24 -27.86 -8.61
N PHE A 201 0.75 -28.34 -7.47
CA PHE A 201 0.30 -29.73 -7.30
C PHE A 201 -0.98 -30.01 -8.11
N LEU A 202 -1.98 -29.13 -8.08
CA LEU A 202 -3.22 -29.28 -8.83
C LEU A 202 -3.06 -29.02 -10.33
N ALA A 203 -2.22 -28.08 -10.75
CA ALA A 203 -2.08 -27.69 -12.16
C ALA A 203 -1.06 -28.55 -12.93
N LYS A 204 0.03 -28.99 -12.30
CA LYS A 204 1.07 -29.80 -12.98
C LYS A 204 1.01 -31.29 -12.63
N VAL A 205 0.81 -31.62 -11.36
CA VAL A 205 0.88 -33.03 -10.90
C VAL A 205 -0.45 -33.75 -11.13
N PHE A 206 -1.58 -33.09 -10.86
CA PHE A 206 -2.91 -33.71 -10.98
C PHE A 206 -3.30 -34.15 -12.40
N PRO A 207 -3.12 -33.35 -13.48
CA PRO A 207 -3.41 -33.82 -14.83
C PRO A 207 -2.43 -34.91 -15.29
N CYS A 208 -1.16 -34.84 -14.89
CA CYS A 208 -0.17 -35.88 -15.21
C CYS A 208 -0.47 -37.20 -14.48
N TRP A 209 -0.96 -37.12 -13.25
CA TRP A 209 -1.42 -38.26 -12.45
C TRP A 209 -2.73 -38.84 -13.00
N LEU A 210 -3.68 -38.00 -13.43
CA LEU A 210 -4.90 -38.43 -14.12
C LEU A 210 -4.61 -39.12 -15.45
N VAL A 211 -3.66 -38.62 -16.24
CA VAL A 211 -3.19 -39.27 -17.47
C VAL A 211 -2.52 -40.62 -17.17
N GLN A 212 -1.70 -40.70 -16.12
CA GLN A 212 -1.10 -41.95 -15.67
C GLN A 212 -2.15 -42.96 -15.17
N ILE A 213 -3.19 -42.51 -14.46
CA ILE A 213 -4.30 -43.36 -14.04
C ILE A 213 -5.11 -43.86 -15.23
N LYS A 214 -5.39 -42.98 -16.20
CA LYS A 214 -6.12 -43.37 -17.41
C LYS A 214 -5.32 -44.38 -18.26
N ALA A 215 -4.02 -44.15 -18.40
CA ALA A 215 -3.10 -45.08 -19.07
C ALA A 215 -2.97 -46.43 -18.34
N ARG A 216 -3.12 -46.47 -17.01
CA ARG A 216 -3.05 -47.69 -16.21
C ARG A 216 -4.39 -48.42 -16.08
N SER A 217 -5.51 -47.75 -16.38
CA SER A 217 -6.87 -48.30 -16.27
C SER A 217 -7.38 -49.00 -17.53
N GLY A 218 -6.60 -49.07 -18.62
CA GLY A 218 -6.85 -49.98 -19.74
C GLY A 218 -8.18 -49.78 -20.49
N TYR A 219 -8.66 -48.54 -20.60
CA TYR A 219 -9.73 -48.14 -21.53
C TYR A 219 -9.16 -47.18 -22.58
#